data_AF-A0A7V6MUC4-F1
#
_entry.id   AF-A0A7V6MUC4-F1
#
_cell.length_a   1.000
_cell.length_b   1.000
_cell.length_c   1.000
_cell.angle_alpha   90.00
_cell.angle_beta   90.00
_cell.angle_gamma   90.00
#
_symmetry.space_group_name_H-M   'P 1'
#
loop_
_entity.id
_entity.type
_entity.pdbx_description
1 polymer ?
#
loop_
_entity_poly.entity_id
_entity_poly.type
_entity_poly.pdbx_seq_one_letter_code
_entity_poly.pdbx_strand_id
1 'polypeptide(L)'
;MSNPVLKGAANIIVHVPDLIRYGSKPEREIKKDYKKLDKISSSLRSFGEAVAYPPNQVFIGKLRPSELLQYSRPWTDKKAPNAERSSPCGEIIPEEEFYGWLKIADLFNLVSLEDQFLTQKIKKELMKHHLITEDDLKRLGTGSSLDEINEKIIQGIACPLYYKKDQIIGCIEQGHTEDKYQTPQIMLENLSSKASGIIALRKVLNSYEVNPSEIEYVIACDEEAVGDRYQRGGGNMGKAIAAHAGCINASGSDTKAFCCAPAHAITV
;
A
#
# COMPACT_ATOMS: atom_id res chain seq x y z
N MET A 1 31.49 -2.81 -23.39
CA MET A 1 30.32 -3.69 -23.20
C MET A 1 29.29 -2.87 -22.46
N SER A 2 28.11 -2.67 -23.04
CA SER A 2 27.00 -2.01 -22.36
C SER A 2 26.55 -2.90 -21.21
N ASN A 3 26.88 -2.49 -19.99
CA ASN A 3 26.41 -3.14 -18.77
C ASN A 3 24.87 -3.13 -18.73
N PRO A 4 24.24 -4.08 -18.02
CA PRO A 4 22.78 -4.12 -17.90
C PRO A 4 22.24 -2.79 -17.38
N VAL A 5 21.28 -2.23 -18.12
CA VAL A 5 20.58 -0.97 -17.83
C VAL A 5 19.58 -1.15 -16.68
N LEU A 6 19.11 -2.37 -16.44
CA LEU A 6 18.27 -2.75 -15.31
C LEU A 6 19.01 -3.76 -14.42
N LYS A 7 19.26 -3.40 -13.15
CA LYS A 7 19.98 -4.25 -12.19
C LYS A 7 19.07 -5.17 -11.38
N GLY A 8 17.81 -4.78 -11.21
CA GLY A 8 16.83 -5.56 -10.47
C GLY A 8 15.43 -4.97 -10.60
N ALA A 9 14.43 -5.79 -10.30
CA ALA A 9 13.03 -5.39 -10.23
C ALA A 9 12.34 -6.19 -9.12
N ALA A 10 11.37 -5.56 -8.44
CA ALA A 10 10.51 -6.25 -7.50
C ALA A 10 9.05 -5.88 -7.69
N ASN A 11 8.16 -6.84 -7.43
CA ASN A 11 6.72 -6.68 -7.62
C ASN A 11 5.98 -6.95 -6.31
N ILE A 12 5.23 -5.97 -5.83
CA ILE A 12 4.44 -6.06 -4.60
C ILE A 12 2.94 -5.99 -4.92
N ILE A 13 2.17 -6.87 -4.31
CA ILE A 13 0.71 -6.77 -4.25
C ILE A 13 0.33 -6.46 -2.81
N VAL A 14 -0.41 -5.37 -2.60
CA VAL A 14 -1.04 -5.10 -1.31
C VAL A 14 -2.49 -5.57 -1.39
N HIS A 15 -2.85 -6.61 -0.65
CA HIS A 15 -4.20 -7.18 -0.66
C HIS A 15 -5.06 -6.57 0.45
N VAL A 16 -5.80 -5.51 0.11
CA VAL A 16 -6.59 -4.66 1.03
C VAL A 16 -8.07 -4.64 0.66
N PRO A 17 -8.80 -5.77 0.80
CA PRO A 17 -10.18 -5.90 0.38
C PRO A 17 -11.11 -4.84 1.00
N ASP A 18 -10.92 -4.46 2.25
CA ASP A 18 -11.80 -3.51 2.93
C ASP A 18 -11.58 -2.05 2.51
N LEU A 19 -10.42 -1.73 1.94
CA LEU A 19 -10.15 -0.42 1.35
C LEU A 19 -10.88 -0.20 0.01
N ILE A 20 -11.39 -1.24 -0.64
CA ILE A 20 -12.13 -1.13 -1.91
C ILE A 20 -13.33 -0.19 -1.79
N ARG A 21 -13.96 -0.10 -0.62
CA ARG A 21 -15.10 0.80 -0.37
C ARG A 21 -14.77 2.29 -0.60
N TYR A 22 -13.49 2.66 -0.53
CA TYR A 22 -13.01 4.02 -0.78
C TYR A 22 -12.68 4.29 -2.25
N GLY A 23 -12.75 3.27 -3.10
CA GLY A 23 -12.61 3.46 -4.54
C GLY A 23 -13.73 4.33 -5.11
N SER A 24 -13.40 5.14 -6.12
CA SER A 24 -14.30 6.10 -6.76
C SER A 24 -15.70 5.56 -7.08
N LYS A 25 -15.82 4.36 -7.66
CA LYS A 25 -17.14 3.75 -7.96
C LYS A 25 -17.77 3.06 -6.74
N PRO A 26 -17.09 2.16 -6.01
CA PRO A 26 -17.64 1.57 -4.78
C PRO A 26 -18.22 2.59 -3.80
N GLU A 27 -17.48 3.66 -3.51
CA GLU A 27 -17.89 4.67 -2.53
C GLU A 27 -19.23 5.32 -2.91
N ARG A 28 -19.37 5.77 -4.16
CA ARG A 28 -20.60 6.38 -4.67
C ARG A 28 -21.78 5.41 -4.66
N GLU A 29 -21.53 4.15 -4.98
CA GLU A 29 -22.58 3.15 -5.08
C GLU A 29 -23.05 2.69 -3.69
N ILE A 30 -22.14 2.55 -2.72
CA ILE A 30 -22.46 2.26 -1.30
C ILE A 30 -23.25 3.42 -0.68
N LYS A 31 -22.86 4.68 -0.96
CA LYS A 31 -23.61 5.87 -0.49
C LYS A 31 -25.05 5.90 -1.00
N LYS A 32 -25.32 5.39 -2.21
CA LYS A 32 -26.67 5.30 -2.77
C LYS A 32 -27.47 4.13 -2.20
N ASP A 33 -26.82 3.00 -1.95
CA ASP A 33 -27.44 1.79 -1.41
C ASP A 33 -26.39 0.96 -0.65
N TYR A 34 -26.45 1.03 0.67
CA TYR A 34 -25.48 0.35 1.54
C TYR A 34 -25.48 -1.18 1.36
N LYS A 35 -26.58 -1.79 0.89
CA LYS A 35 -26.64 -3.24 0.60
C LYS A 35 -25.68 -3.65 -0.53
N LYS A 36 -25.16 -2.71 -1.32
CA LYS A 36 -24.10 -3.00 -2.28
C LYS A 36 -22.79 -3.36 -1.61
N LEU A 37 -22.54 -2.90 -0.38
CA LEU A 37 -21.37 -3.33 0.37
C LEU A 37 -21.39 -4.84 0.58
N ASP A 38 -22.54 -5.43 0.93
CA ASP A 38 -22.66 -6.89 1.09
C ASP A 38 -22.28 -7.64 -0.20
N LYS A 39 -22.75 -7.15 -1.36
CA LYS A 39 -22.42 -7.74 -2.67
C LYS A 39 -20.95 -7.58 -3.03
N ILE A 40 -20.36 -6.43 -2.72
CA ILE A 40 -18.94 -6.17 -2.93
C ILE A 40 -18.15 -7.14 -2.06
N SER A 41 -18.36 -7.11 -0.74
CA SER A 41 -17.65 -7.93 0.24
C SER A 41 -17.77 -9.42 -0.03
N SER A 42 -18.96 -9.92 -0.43
CA SER A 42 -19.14 -11.34 -0.77
C SER A 42 -18.39 -11.77 -2.04
N SER A 43 -17.95 -10.81 -2.86
CA SER A 43 -17.20 -11.04 -4.10
C SER A 43 -15.69 -10.87 -3.94
N LEU A 44 -15.22 -10.45 -2.76
CA LEU A 44 -13.80 -10.24 -2.50
C LEU A 44 -13.11 -11.56 -2.14
N ARG A 45 -11.86 -11.71 -2.60
CA ARG A 45 -11.01 -12.83 -2.22
C ARG A 45 -10.51 -12.64 -0.80
N SER A 46 -10.48 -13.73 -0.03
CA SER A 46 -9.64 -13.81 1.16
C SER A 46 -8.16 -13.68 0.79
N PHE A 47 -7.31 -13.36 1.77
CA PHE A 47 -5.86 -13.29 1.55
C PHE A 47 -5.30 -14.61 1.00
N GLY A 48 -5.71 -15.76 1.56
CA GLY A 48 -5.30 -17.07 1.07
C GLY A 48 -5.71 -17.35 -0.38
N GLU A 49 -6.89 -16.90 -0.80
CA GLU A 49 -7.32 -17.01 -2.20
C GLU A 49 -6.57 -16.06 -3.13
N ALA A 50 -6.21 -14.86 -2.65
CA ALA A 50 -5.38 -13.93 -3.40
C ALA A 50 -3.95 -14.48 -3.58
N VAL A 51 -3.38 -15.12 -2.56
CA VAL A 51 -2.10 -15.83 -2.65
C VAL A 51 -2.20 -16.99 -3.62
N ALA A 52 -3.23 -17.83 -3.50
CA ALA A 52 -3.43 -18.98 -4.37
C ALA A 52 -3.75 -18.62 -5.83
N TYR A 53 -4.08 -17.37 -6.15
CA TYR A 53 -4.47 -16.98 -7.51
C TYR A 53 -3.26 -17.05 -8.48
N PRO A 54 -3.26 -17.91 -9.52
CA PRO A 54 -2.08 -18.13 -10.36
C PRO A 54 -1.49 -16.86 -10.99
N PRO A 55 -2.30 -15.89 -11.48
CA PRO A 55 -1.75 -14.63 -11.98
C PRO A 55 -1.01 -13.80 -10.93
N ASN A 56 -1.44 -13.83 -9.66
CA ASN A 56 -0.71 -13.16 -8.59
C ASN A 56 0.63 -13.85 -8.33
N GLN A 57 0.67 -15.18 -8.37
CA GLN A 57 1.92 -15.95 -8.26
C GLN A 57 2.90 -15.66 -9.42
N VAL A 58 2.39 -15.44 -10.63
CA VAL A 58 3.22 -14.97 -11.75
C VAL A 58 3.71 -13.55 -11.53
N PHE A 59 2.84 -12.65 -11.07
CA PHE A 59 3.17 -11.25 -10.85
C PHE A 59 4.32 -11.08 -9.85
N ILE A 60 4.27 -11.81 -8.73
CA ILE A 60 5.37 -11.79 -7.74
C ILE A 60 6.58 -12.64 -8.18
N GLY A 61 6.58 -13.26 -9.36
CA GLY A 61 7.71 -14.04 -9.87
C GLY A 61 7.88 -15.43 -9.26
N LYS A 62 6.86 -15.98 -8.58
CA LYS A 62 6.88 -17.35 -8.06
C LYS A 62 6.60 -18.39 -9.15
N LEU A 63 5.72 -18.05 -10.10
CA LEU A 63 5.47 -18.84 -11.31
C LEU A 63 5.97 -18.08 -12.55
N ARG A 64 6.37 -18.80 -13.59
CA ARG A 64 6.65 -18.22 -14.91
C ARG A 64 5.34 -17.91 -15.63
N PRO A 65 5.28 -16.83 -16.44
CA PRO A 65 4.08 -16.52 -17.23
C PRO A 65 3.60 -17.66 -18.13
N SER A 66 4.51 -18.47 -18.67
CA SER A 66 4.17 -19.64 -19.50
C SER A 66 3.39 -20.72 -18.75
N GLU A 67 3.50 -20.80 -17.42
CA GLU A 67 2.75 -21.78 -16.61
C GLU A 67 1.25 -21.45 -16.57
N LEU A 68 0.85 -20.20 -16.79
CA LEU A 68 -0.56 -19.83 -16.89
C LEU A 68 -1.26 -20.47 -18.10
N LEU A 69 -0.51 -20.88 -19.12
CA LEU A 69 -1.05 -21.59 -20.29
C LEU A 69 -1.56 -22.99 -19.93
N GLN A 70 -1.13 -23.55 -18.80
CA GLN A 70 -1.59 -24.85 -18.30
C GLN A 70 -2.97 -24.76 -17.62
N TYR A 71 -3.42 -23.55 -17.27
CA TYR A 71 -4.72 -23.32 -16.65
C TYR A 71 -5.76 -22.95 -17.72
N SER A 72 -6.87 -23.69 -17.76
CA SER A 72 -8.02 -23.32 -18.60
C SER A 72 -8.54 -21.94 -18.20
N ARG A 73 -8.78 -21.07 -19.19
CA ARG A 73 -9.42 -19.76 -18.97
C ARG A 73 -10.94 -19.91 -18.77
N PRO A 74 -11.60 -19.00 -18.03
CA PRO A 74 -11.01 -17.91 -17.25
C PRO A 74 -10.25 -18.43 -16.02
N TRP A 75 -9.28 -17.65 -15.52
CA TRP A 75 -8.47 -18.06 -14.36
C TRP A 75 -9.13 -17.77 -13.01
N THR A 76 -10.30 -17.11 -13.01
CA THR A 76 -10.93 -16.51 -11.82
C THR A 76 -11.17 -17.48 -10.68
N ASP A 77 -11.37 -18.77 -10.98
CA ASP A 77 -11.65 -19.88 -10.07
C ASP A 77 -10.43 -20.78 -9.83
N LYS A 78 -9.29 -20.49 -10.47
CA LYS A 78 -8.10 -21.36 -10.41
C LYS A 78 -7.25 -21.05 -9.18
N LYS A 79 -6.58 -22.09 -8.69
CA LYS A 79 -5.66 -22.04 -7.56
C LYS A 79 -4.34 -22.71 -7.95
N ALA A 80 -3.23 -22.02 -7.72
CA ALA A 80 -1.90 -22.56 -7.91
C ALA A 80 -1.56 -23.52 -6.76
N PRO A 81 -1.04 -24.73 -7.05
CA PRO A 81 -0.52 -25.61 -6.01
C PRO A 81 0.72 -24.96 -5.38
N ASN A 82 0.91 -25.14 -4.07
CA ASN A 82 2.06 -24.62 -3.32
C ASN A 82 2.27 -23.10 -3.45
N ALA A 83 1.18 -22.34 -3.56
CA ALA A 83 1.23 -20.89 -3.60
C ALA A 83 1.83 -20.33 -2.31
N GLU A 84 2.72 -19.35 -2.46
CA GLU A 84 3.37 -18.66 -1.35
C GLU A 84 3.14 -17.16 -1.47
N ARG A 85 3.05 -16.47 -0.33
CA ARG A 85 2.90 -15.01 -0.33
C ARG A 85 4.17 -14.29 -0.79
N SER A 86 5.34 -14.93 -0.70
CA SER A 86 6.63 -14.30 -0.96
C SER A 86 7.43 -15.07 -2.00
N SER A 87 8.26 -14.33 -2.74
CA SER A 87 9.29 -14.84 -3.64
C SER A 87 10.59 -14.03 -3.43
N PRO A 88 11.70 -14.40 -4.09
CA PRO A 88 12.92 -13.59 -4.05
C PRO A 88 12.67 -12.12 -4.44
N CYS A 89 11.90 -11.86 -5.50
CA CYS A 89 11.67 -10.50 -6.04
C CYS A 89 10.22 -10.02 -5.91
N GLY A 90 9.39 -10.62 -5.06
CA GLY A 90 8.03 -10.15 -4.91
C GLY A 90 7.33 -10.64 -3.65
N GLU A 91 6.21 -10.00 -3.33
CA GLU A 91 5.42 -10.33 -2.15
C GLU A 91 3.97 -9.86 -2.26
N ILE A 92 3.06 -10.63 -1.64
CA ILE A 92 1.67 -10.28 -1.41
C ILE A 92 1.50 -9.96 0.08
N ILE A 93 1.19 -8.71 0.38
CA ILE A 93 1.06 -8.18 1.74
C ILE A 93 -0.40 -8.28 2.18
N PRO A 94 -0.70 -8.87 3.36
CA PRO A 94 -2.06 -8.93 3.90
C PRO A 94 -2.50 -7.56 4.46
N GLU A 95 -3.82 -7.37 4.50
CA GLU A 95 -4.45 -6.12 4.91
C GLU A 95 -4.05 -5.67 6.33
N GLU A 96 -4.03 -6.59 7.30
CA GLU A 96 -3.63 -6.27 8.68
C GLU A 96 -2.20 -5.73 8.77
N GLU A 97 -1.24 -6.27 8.01
CA GLU A 97 0.13 -5.77 7.97
C GLU A 97 0.16 -4.40 7.30
N PHE A 98 -0.63 -4.21 6.24
CA PHE A 98 -0.67 -2.94 5.52
C PHE A 98 -1.22 -1.78 6.36
N TYR A 99 -2.17 -2.02 7.27
CA TYR A 99 -2.58 -0.99 8.24
C TYR A 99 -1.43 -0.52 9.13
N GLY A 100 -0.53 -1.43 9.51
CA GLY A 100 0.70 -1.06 10.20
C GLY A 100 1.65 -0.25 9.32
N TRP A 101 1.80 -0.63 8.04
CA TRP A 101 2.59 0.14 7.08
C TRP A 101 2.05 1.56 6.84
N LEU A 102 0.73 1.76 6.84
CA LEU A 102 0.12 3.10 6.80
C LEU A 102 0.55 3.94 8.01
N LYS A 103 0.48 3.36 9.21
CA LYS A 103 0.91 4.03 10.46
C LYS A 103 2.41 4.33 10.48
N ILE A 104 3.25 3.43 9.95
CA ILE A 104 4.70 3.64 9.81
C ILE A 104 5.01 4.78 8.84
N ALA A 105 4.35 4.80 7.67
CA ALA A 105 4.57 5.79 6.62
C ALA A 105 4.08 7.20 7.00
N ASP A 106 3.18 7.29 7.98
CA ASP A 106 2.56 8.51 8.47
C ASP A 106 3.48 9.30 9.41
N LEU A 107 4.04 10.40 8.89
CA LEU A 107 4.89 11.31 9.66
C LEU A 107 4.10 12.37 10.42
N PHE A 108 2.80 12.52 10.12
CA PHE A 108 1.96 13.60 10.65
C PHE A 108 0.96 13.10 11.69
N ASN A 109 0.98 11.81 12.02
CA ASN A 109 0.10 11.15 13.01
C ASN A 109 -1.39 11.26 12.66
N LEU A 110 -1.72 11.22 11.36
CA LEU A 110 -3.09 11.18 10.86
C LEU A 110 -3.76 9.82 11.05
N VAL A 111 -3.00 8.72 11.10
CA VAL A 111 -3.53 7.37 11.25
C VAL A 111 -3.66 7.03 12.74
N SER A 112 -4.88 6.76 13.19
CA SER A 112 -5.16 6.21 14.53
C SER A 112 -5.60 4.75 14.39
N LEU A 113 -5.01 3.85 15.16
CA LEU A 113 -5.37 2.42 15.17
C LEU A 113 -5.82 2.01 16.56
N GLU A 114 -6.83 1.16 16.65
CA GLU A 114 -7.33 0.63 17.92
C GLU A 114 -6.25 -0.17 18.64
N ASP A 115 -6.10 0.05 19.94
CA ASP A 115 -4.97 -0.48 20.73
C ASP A 115 -4.87 -2.01 20.73
N GLN A 116 -5.98 -2.73 20.90
CA GLN A 116 -5.95 -4.20 20.87
C GLN A 116 -5.62 -4.72 19.48
N PHE A 117 -6.17 -4.12 18.42
CA PHE A 117 -5.86 -4.50 17.04
C PHE A 117 -4.39 -4.25 16.71
N LEU A 118 -3.87 -3.07 17.07
CA LEU A 118 -2.46 -2.72 16.88
C LEU A 118 -1.54 -3.70 17.63
N THR A 119 -1.79 -3.95 18.91
CA THR A 119 -0.91 -4.75 19.77
C THR A 119 -1.02 -6.24 19.51
N GLN A 120 -2.23 -6.76 19.32
CA GLN A 120 -2.48 -8.20 19.22
C GLN A 120 -2.42 -8.75 17.80
N LYS A 121 -2.59 -7.91 16.77
CA LYS A 121 -2.54 -8.32 15.35
C LYS A 121 -1.35 -7.70 14.65
N ILE A 122 -1.34 -6.37 14.49
CA ILE A 122 -0.39 -5.68 13.62
C ILE A 122 1.05 -5.85 14.11
N LYS A 123 1.35 -5.46 15.36
CA LYS A 123 2.71 -5.54 15.91
C LYS A 123 3.25 -6.97 15.90
N LYS A 124 2.42 -7.96 16.21
CA LYS A 124 2.83 -9.38 16.22
C LYS A 124 3.30 -9.87 14.87
N GLU A 125 2.65 -9.45 13.78
CA GLU A 125 3.05 -9.85 12.43
C GLU A 125 4.21 -8.99 11.91
N LEU A 126 4.21 -7.67 12.14
CA LEU A 126 5.28 -6.80 11.67
C LEU A 126 6.63 -7.08 12.34
N MET A 127 6.67 -7.53 13.60
CA MET A 127 7.93 -7.96 14.25
C MET A 127 8.61 -9.14 13.54
N LYS A 128 7.86 -9.95 12.79
CA LYS A 128 8.39 -11.09 12.03
C LYS A 128 8.70 -10.71 10.57
N HIS A 129 8.32 -9.51 10.14
CA HIS A 129 8.39 -9.10 8.75
C HIS A 129 9.80 -8.66 8.39
N HIS A 130 10.42 -9.32 7.42
CA HIS A 130 11.84 -9.11 7.05
C HIS A 130 12.20 -7.68 6.58
N LEU A 131 11.24 -6.91 6.06
CA LEU A 131 11.46 -5.51 5.66
C LEU A 131 11.21 -4.46 6.77
N ILE A 132 10.78 -4.89 7.96
CA ILE A 132 10.51 -4.01 9.09
C ILE A 132 11.79 -3.83 9.92
N THR A 133 12.09 -2.58 10.26
CA THR A 133 13.21 -2.18 11.10
C THR A 133 12.76 -1.89 12.53
N GLU A 134 13.71 -1.77 13.46
CA GLU A 134 13.42 -1.34 14.82
C GLU A 134 12.82 0.08 14.89
N ASP A 135 13.21 0.99 13.99
CA ASP A 135 12.64 2.34 13.93
C ASP A 135 11.16 2.30 13.51
N ASP A 136 10.81 1.44 12.55
CA ASP A 136 9.42 1.25 12.14
C ASP A 136 8.56 0.73 13.29
N LEU A 137 9.08 -0.24 14.07
CA LEU A 137 8.37 -0.77 15.25
C LEU A 137 8.16 0.32 16.32
N LYS A 138 9.10 1.26 16.47
CA LYS A 138 8.94 2.42 17.36
C LYS A 138 7.87 3.38 16.82
N ARG A 139 7.84 3.64 15.51
CA ARG A 139 6.84 4.51 14.84
C ARG A 139 5.41 4.02 14.96
N LEU A 140 5.20 2.71 15.09
CA LEU A 140 3.87 2.16 15.36
C LEU A 140 3.24 2.75 16.65
N GLY A 141 4.06 3.19 17.61
CA GLY A 141 3.60 3.90 18.80
C GLY A 141 2.62 3.09 19.65
N THR A 142 1.65 3.75 20.26
CA THR A 142 0.52 3.15 20.99
C THR A 142 -0.76 3.27 20.17
N GLY A 143 -1.77 2.45 20.48
CA GLY A 143 -3.07 2.61 19.87
C GLY A 143 -3.94 3.63 20.59
N SER A 144 -5.11 3.88 20.00
CA SER A 144 -6.17 4.73 20.53
C SER A 144 -7.34 3.88 21.02
N SER A 145 -8.16 4.45 21.89
CA SER A 145 -9.44 3.82 22.26
C SER A 145 -10.42 3.86 21.07
N LEU A 146 -11.35 2.90 21.03
CA LEU A 146 -12.43 2.93 20.02
C LEU A 146 -13.31 4.18 20.15
N ASP A 147 -13.49 4.70 21.36
CA ASP A 147 -14.31 5.89 21.60
C ASP A 147 -13.68 7.13 20.95
N GLU A 148 -12.36 7.34 21.13
CA GLU A 148 -11.61 8.42 20.47
C GLU A 148 -11.68 8.31 18.93
N ILE A 149 -11.54 7.09 18.40
CA ILE A 149 -11.62 6.83 16.96
C ILE A 149 -13.02 7.18 16.44
N ASN A 150 -14.07 6.71 17.11
CA ASN A 150 -15.45 6.98 16.72
C ASN A 150 -15.81 8.46 16.84
N GLU A 151 -15.30 9.16 17.84
CA GLU A 151 -15.49 10.61 17.99
C GLU A 151 -14.98 11.37 16.77
N LYS A 152 -13.74 11.10 16.32
CA LYS A 152 -13.15 11.71 15.12
C LYS A 152 -13.97 11.44 13.85
N ILE A 153 -14.50 10.22 13.72
CA ILE A 153 -15.35 9.83 12.59
C ILE A 153 -16.68 10.60 12.61
N ILE A 154 -17.34 10.68 13.78
CA ILE A 154 -18.63 11.38 13.94
C ILE A 154 -18.48 12.89 13.70
N GLN A 155 -17.36 13.47 14.13
CA GLN A 155 -17.03 14.88 13.87
C GLN A 155 -16.76 15.16 12.38
N GLY A 156 -16.61 14.13 11.54
CA GLY A 156 -16.39 14.26 10.10
C GLY A 156 -14.96 14.66 9.72
N ILE A 157 -14.02 14.62 10.67
CA ILE A 157 -12.61 14.97 10.45
C ILE A 157 -11.74 13.77 10.08
N ALA A 158 -12.30 12.56 10.15
CA ALA A 158 -11.63 11.31 9.82
C ALA A 158 -12.53 10.37 9.03
N CYS A 159 -11.92 9.49 8.22
CA CYS A 159 -12.63 8.33 7.66
C CYS A 159 -12.21 7.04 8.38
N PRO A 160 -13.14 6.10 8.60
CA PRO A 160 -12.86 4.85 9.30
C PRO A 160 -11.88 3.95 8.53
N LEU A 161 -11.14 3.12 9.24
CA LEU A 161 -10.43 1.96 8.68
C LEU A 161 -11.18 0.71 9.14
N TYR A 162 -11.62 -0.09 8.17
CA TYR A 162 -12.41 -1.29 8.42
C TYR A 162 -11.57 -2.55 8.25
N TYR A 163 -11.90 -3.59 9.00
CA TYR A 163 -11.34 -4.93 8.82
C TYR A 163 -12.49 -5.94 8.84
N LYS A 164 -12.37 -6.99 8.02
CA LYS A 164 -13.42 -8.00 7.87
C LYS A 164 -14.80 -7.37 7.70
N LYS A 165 -14.92 -6.46 6.74
CA LYS A 165 -16.14 -5.75 6.33
C LYS A 165 -16.61 -4.66 7.30
N ASP A 166 -16.98 -4.99 8.53
CA ASP A 166 -17.72 -4.05 9.39
C ASP A 166 -16.95 -3.65 10.67
N GLN A 167 -15.85 -4.34 11.01
CA GLN A 167 -15.08 -4.01 12.22
C GLN A 167 -14.28 -2.73 11.98
N ILE A 168 -14.56 -1.66 12.74
CA ILE A 168 -13.70 -0.47 12.76
C ILE A 168 -12.45 -0.81 13.59
N ILE A 169 -11.28 -0.64 12.98
CA ILE A 169 -9.98 -0.89 13.61
C ILE A 169 -9.11 0.35 13.73
N GLY A 170 -9.62 1.49 13.29
CA GLY A 170 -8.89 2.75 13.23
C GLY A 170 -9.62 3.81 12.43
N CYS A 171 -8.94 4.93 12.24
CA CYS A 171 -9.35 5.98 11.33
C CYS A 171 -8.12 6.69 10.77
N ILE A 172 -8.33 7.42 9.68
CA ILE A 172 -7.36 8.36 9.16
C ILE A 172 -7.98 9.75 9.13
N GLU A 173 -7.25 10.71 9.67
CA GLU A 173 -7.66 12.11 9.77
C GLU A 173 -7.32 12.90 8.50
N GLN A 174 -8.02 14.00 8.31
CA GLN A 174 -7.67 15.02 7.32
C GLN A 174 -6.31 15.64 7.64
N GLY A 175 -5.54 16.01 6.61
CA GLY A 175 -4.24 16.66 6.80
C GLY A 175 -4.37 18.13 7.20
N HIS A 176 -5.45 18.81 6.79
CA HIS A 176 -5.72 20.19 7.19
C HIS A 176 -7.23 20.51 7.05
N THR A 177 -7.80 21.17 8.07
CA THR A 177 -9.26 21.46 8.16
C THR A 177 -9.78 22.34 7.03
N GLU A 178 -8.98 23.29 6.56
CA GLU A 178 -9.36 24.22 5.48
C GLU A 178 -8.93 23.79 4.08
N ASP A 179 -8.24 22.66 3.94
CA ASP A 179 -7.72 22.22 2.65
C ASP A 179 -8.57 21.09 2.07
N LYS A 180 -9.38 21.43 1.08
CA LYS A 180 -10.23 20.46 0.35
C LYS A 180 -9.45 19.36 -0.37
N TYR A 181 -8.13 19.49 -0.51
CA TYR A 181 -7.26 18.47 -1.08
C TYR A 181 -6.53 17.62 -0.03
N GLN A 182 -6.81 17.88 1.26
CA GLN A 182 -6.31 17.07 2.37
C GLN A 182 -7.45 16.40 3.15
N THR A 183 -8.52 16.02 2.46
CA THR A 183 -9.60 15.23 3.07
C THR A 183 -9.08 13.87 3.55
N PRO A 184 -9.75 13.22 4.51
CA PRO A 184 -9.33 11.91 5.00
C PRO A 184 -9.11 10.87 3.90
N GLN A 185 -9.96 10.88 2.87
CA GLN A 185 -9.87 9.95 1.73
C GLN A 185 -8.62 10.22 0.87
N ILE A 186 -8.29 11.49 0.60
CA ILE A 186 -7.08 11.84 -0.16
C ILE A 186 -5.83 11.53 0.67
N MET A 187 -5.89 11.70 2.00
CA MET A 187 -4.79 11.29 2.87
C MET A 187 -4.60 9.77 2.87
N LEU A 188 -5.69 9.00 2.85
CA LEU A 188 -5.64 7.54 2.74
C LEU A 188 -5.02 7.09 1.42
N GLU A 189 -5.42 7.70 0.32
CA GLU A 189 -4.86 7.46 -1.02
C GLU A 189 -3.35 7.75 -1.05
N ASN A 190 -2.96 8.97 -0.65
CA ASN A 190 -1.56 9.41 -0.62
C ASN A 190 -0.69 8.53 0.29
N LEU A 191 -1.17 8.19 1.49
CA LEU A 191 -0.44 7.32 2.41
C LEU A 191 -0.39 5.87 1.92
N SER A 192 -1.43 5.37 1.25
CA SER A 192 -1.41 4.03 0.66
C SER A 192 -0.37 3.93 -0.46
N SER A 193 -0.27 4.96 -1.30
CA SER A 193 0.77 5.05 -2.34
C SER A 193 2.17 5.11 -1.73
N LYS A 194 2.39 5.96 -0.72
CA LYS A 194 3.67 6.03 -0.01
C LYS A 194 4.04 4.71 0.67
N ALA A 195 3.12 4.13 1.45
CA ALA A 195 3.35 2.90 2.21
C ALA A 195 3.68 1.73 1.28
N SER A 196 2.88 1.52 0.23
CA SER A 196 3.14 0.46 -0.75
C SER A 196 4.45 0.68 -1.52
N GLY A 197 4.79 1.93 -1.85
CA GLY A 197 6.06 2.30 -2.45
C GLY A 197 7.27 2.02 -1.56
N ILE A 198 7.16 2.26 -0.24
CA ILE A 198 8.22 1.93 0.74
C ILE A 198 8.47 0.42 0.75
N ILE A 199 7.41 -0.40 0.78
CA ILE A 199 7.53 -1.85 0.75
C ILE A 199 8.23 -2.30 -0.53
N ALA A 200 7.82 -1.77 -1.69
CA ALA A 200 8.40 -2.11 -2.99
C ALA A 200 9.88 -1.72 -3.09
N LEU A 201 10.24 -0.51 -2.66
CA LEU A 201 11.63 -0.03 -2.69
C LEU A 201 12.52 -0.83 -1.72
N ARG A 202 12.07 -1.07 -0.49
CA ARG A 202 12.82 -1.92 0.45
C ARG A 202 12.96 -3.35 -0.06
N LYS A 203 11.91 -3.91 -0.70
CA LYS A 203 11.97 -5.24 -1.29
C LYS A 203 13.04 -5.31 -2.37
N VAL A 204 13.07 -4.40 -3.34
CA VAL A 204 14.07 -4.46 -4.42
C VAL A 204 15.49 -4.24 -3.89
N LEU A 205 15.70 -3.30 -2.97
CA LEU A 205 17.02 -3.07 -2.36
C LEU A 205 17.52 -4.31 -1.62
N ASN A 206 16.65 -4.95 -0.82
CA ASN A 206 16.99 -6.17 -0.11
C ASN A 206 17.24 -7.36 -1.05
N SER A 207 16.41 -7.53 -2.09
CA SER A 207 16.50 -8.68 -3.01
C SER A 207 17.77 -8.69 -3.86
N TYR A 208 18.37 -7.52 -4.08
CA TYR A 208 19.57 -7.33 -4.89
C TYR A 208 20.76 -6.81 -4.08
N GLU A 209 20.66 -6.82 -2.75
CA GLU A 209 21.73 -6.42 -1.82
C GLU A 209 22.29 -5.02 -2.10
N VAL A 210 21.41 -4.10 -2.54
CA VAL A 210 21.79 -2.72 -2.85
C VAL A 210 21.72 -1.90 -1.58
N ASN A 211 22.81 -1.21 -1.25
CA ASN A 211 22.84 -0.31 -0.12
C ASN A 211 21.96 0.93 -0.41
N PRO A 212 20.93 1.23 0.41
CA PRO A 212 20.06 2.39 0.19
C PRO A 212 20.81 3.72 0.03
N SER A 213 21.96 3.90 0.71
CA SER A 213 22.73 5.15 0.64
C SER A 213 23.41 5.40 -0.71
N GLU A 214 23.53 4.36 -1.55
CA GLU A 214 24.10 4.45 -2.91
C GLU A 214 23.06 4.95 -3.92
N ILE A 215 21.78 5.01 -3.56
CA ILE A 215 20.74 5.54 -4.42
C ILE A 215 20.82 7.07 -4.41
N GLU A 216 21.20 7.65 -5.55
CA GLU A 216 21.36 9.10 -5.74
C GLU A 216 20.12 9.77 -6.36
N TYR A 217 19.26 8.98 -7.03
CA TYR A 217 18.07 9.51 -7.69
C TYR A 217 16.94 8.50 -7.71
N VAL A 218 15.71 8.96 -7.50
CA VAL A 218 14.49 8.16 -7.64
C VAL A 218 13.48 8.87 -8.54
N ILE A 219 12.79 8.08 -9.37
CA ILE A 219 11.68 8.57 -10.18
C ILE A 219 10.43 7.80 -9.77
N ALA A 220 9.45 8.50 -9.19
CA ALA A 220 8.12 7.92 -9.02
C ALA A 220 7.31 8.06 -10.31
N CYS A 221 6.54 7.05 -10.65
CA CYS A 221 5.73 7.01 -11.87
C CYS A 221 4.30 6.52 -11.59
N ASP A 222 3.64 7.18 -10.64
CA ASP A 222 2.26 6.93 -10.25
C ASP A 222 1.29 7.99 -10.81
N GLU A 223 0.00 7.86 -10.52
CA GLU A 223 -1.06 8.81 -10.92
C GLU A 223 -1.54 9.69 -9.76
N GLU A 224 -0.96 9.52 -8.57
CA GLU A 224 -1.35 10.26 -7.39
C GLU A 224 -0.84 11.68 -7.51
N ALA A 225 -1.76 12.63 -7.65
CA ALA A 225 -1.44 13.99 -7.29
C ALA A 225 -1.15 13.98 -5.78
N VAL A 226 0.00 14.45 -5.31
CA VAL A 226 0.26 14.61 -3.87
C VAL A 226 0.62 16.06 -3.58
N GLY A 227 0.38 16.52 -2.36
CA GLY A 227 0.56 17.92 -1.97
C GLY A 227 -0.76 18.61 -1.58
N ASP A 228 -0.60 19.78 -0.95
CA ASP A 228 -1.66 20.63 -0.41
C ASP A 228 -2.33 21.52 -1.49
N ARG A 229 -3.18 22.46 -1.06
CA ARG A 229 -3.81 23.46 -1.93
C ARG A 229 -2.86 24.32 -2.77
N TYR A 230 -1.60 24.46 -2.38
CA TYR A 230 -0.61 25.24 -3.12
C TYR A 230 0.24 24.39 -4.06
N GLN A 231 0.48 23.12 -3.70
CA GLN A 231 1.42 22.23 -4.39
C GLN A 231 0.78 20.91 -4.84
N ARG A 232 -0.55 20.87 -5.03
CA ARG A 232 -1.27 19.67 -5.50
C ARG A 232 -0.66 19.15 -6.80
N GLY A 233 -0.18 17.91 -6.78
CA GLY A 233 0.46 17.27 -7.93
C GLY A 233 1.92 17.68 -8.14
N GLY A 234 2.44 18.61 -7.34
CA GLY A 234 3.85 19.02 -7.31
C GLY A 234 4.63 18.44 -6.13
N GLY A 235 3.97 17.75 -5.19
CA GLY A 235 4.67 16.99 -4.16
C GLY A 235 5.46 15.82 -4.75
N ASN A 236 6.58 15.48 -4.11
CA ASN A 236 7.51 14.46 -4.62
C ASN A 236 7.33 13.14 -3.86
N MET A 237 6.44 12.28 -4.37
CA MET A 237 6.15 10.98 -3.78
C MET A 237 7.39 10.09 -3.79
N GLY A 238 8.16 10.11 -4.89
CA GLY A 238 9.38 9.31 -5.02
C GLY A 238 10.39 9.60 -3.92
N LYS A 239 10.69 10.87 -3.68
CA LYS A 239 11.59 11.31 -2.61
C LYS A 239 11.03 10.97 -1.23
N ALA A 240 9.73 11.11 -1.01
CA ALA A 240 9.09 10.76 0.26
C ALA A 240 9.19 9.26 0.57
N ILE A 241 9.02 8.40 -0.43
CA ILE A 241 9.23 6.95 -0.34
C ILE A 241 10.70 6.64 -0.08
N ALA A 242 11.60 7.20 -0.89
CA ALA A 242 13.04 6.94 -0.84
C ALA A 242 13.66 7.30 0.52
N ALA A 243 13.30 8.48 1.04
CA ALA A 243 13.76 8.91 2.37
C ALA A 243 13.36 7.91 3.46
N HIS A 244 12.13 7.39 3.42
CA HIS A 244 11.63 6.42 4.40
C HIS A 244 12.21 5.01 4.18
N ALA A 245 12.56 4.66 2.95
CA ALA A 245 13.26 3.41 2.63
C ALA A 245 14.77 3.43 2.95
N GLY A 246 15.30 4.54 3.48
CA GLY A 246 16.72 4.68 3.86
C GLY A 246 17.61 5.27 2.76
N CYS A 247 17.05 5.62 1.59
CA CYS A 247 17.77 6.26 0.49
C CYS A 247 17.97 7.76 0.78
N ILE A 248 18.71 8.07 1.83
CA ILE A 248 18.85 9.44 2.37
C ILE A 248 19.49 10.42 1.39
N ASN A 249 20.41 9.92 0.55
CA ASN A 249 21.14 10.72 -0.44
C ASN A 249 20.35 10.93 -1.74
N ALA A 250 19.27 10.20 -1.96
CA ALA A 250 18.54 10.25 -3.22
C ALA A 250 17.86 11.61 -3.41
N SER A 251 18.13 12.32 -4.50
CA SER A 251 17.18 13.30 -5.01
C SER A 251 16.05 12.57 -5.75
N GLY A 252 15.08 13.27 -6.33
CA GLY A 252 14.10 12.61 -7.16
C GLY A 252 13.12 13.53 -7.83
N SER A 253 12.29 12.94 -8.69
CA SER A 253 11.16 13.59 -9.34
C SER A 253 10.00 12.62 -9.48
N ASP A 254 8.83 13.18 -9.73
CA ASP A 254 7.63 12.41 -10.06
C ASP A 254 7.31 12.64 -11.54
N THR A 255 7.13 11.55 -12.28
CA THR A 255 6.68 11.55 -13.67
C THR A 255 5.23 11.10 -13.70
N LYS A 256 4.31 11.97 -14.14
CA LYS A 256 2.88 11.67 -14.23
C LYS A 256 2.47 11.63 -15.71
N ALA A 257 2.04 10.47 -16.17
CA ALA A 257 1.57 10.27 -17.55
C ALA A 257 0.60 9.09 -17.65
N PHE A 258 -0.34 8.97 -16.70
CA PHE A 258 -1.23 7.81 -16.60
C PHE A 258 -0.43 6.48 -16.64
N CYS A 259 -1.02 5.44 -17.24
CA CYS A 259 -0.39 4.15 -17.43
C CYS A 259 0.88 4.17 -18.32
N CYS A 260 1.24 5.28 -18.99
CA CYS A 260 2.52 5.39 -19.72
C CYS A 260 3.66 6.02 -18.90
N ALA A 261 3.39 6.47 -17.67
CA ALA A 261 4.42 7.03 -16.78
C ALA A 261 5.65 6.12 -16.58
N PRO A 262 5.52 4.78 -16.43
CA PRO A 262 6.70 3.92 -16.27
C PRO A 262 7.61 3.91 -17.51
N ALA A 263 7.03 4.00 -18.72
CA ALA A 263 7.82 4.07 -19.95
C ALA A 263 8.64 5.36 -20.00
N HIS A 264 8.05 6.49 -19.61
CA HIS A 264 8.78 7.76 -19.50
C HIS A 264 9.87 7.70 -18.43
N ALA A 265 9.56 7.17 -17.24
CA ALA A 265 10.52 7.09 -16.13
C ALA A 265 11.78 6.27 -16.45
N ILE A 266 11.68 5.23 -17.29
CA ILE A 266 12.84 4.42 -17.70
C ILE A 266 13.70 5.16 -18.74
N THR A 267 13.12 6.11 -19.48
CA THR A 267 13.82 6.83 -20.56
C THR A 267 14.43 8.16 -20.15
N VAL A 268 14.07 8.69 -18.97
CA VAL A 268 14.57 9.96 -18.43
C VAL A 268 15.97 9.80 -17.84
#